data_AF-A0A947L1I0-F1
#
_entry.id   AF-A0A947L1I0-F1
#
_cell.length_a   1.000
_cell.length_b   1.000
_cell.length_c   1.000
_cell.angle_alpha   90.00
_cell.angle_beta   90.00
_cell.angle_gamma   90.00
#
_symmetry.space_group_name_H-M   'P 1'
#
loop_
_entity.id
_entity.type
_entity.pdbx_description
1 polymer ?
#
loop_
_entity_poly.entity_id
_entity_poly.type
_entity_poly.pdbx_seq_one_letter_code
_entity_poly.pdbx_strand_id
1 'polypeptide(L)'
;HHVAVAATTRLLDPERGIVRWSASVGQIYRLQAPRVALPDEPQLPDNGPTDFIASTDYQLSARVSAQAATQWSPDEERFDRSQFSLRFREGLREARLAYRYRSDLLEQADLAFQWPIGGGFTASHLWRYSLAEHQSIDLLAGLGFEDCCWAIRAAYRRFLTGTEGRYDSGVYFQFELKGLTRLGSGFNPFQPRADAPP
;
A
#
# COMPACT_ATOMS: atom_id res chain seq x y z
N HIS A 1 -32.53 3.09 7.99
CA HIS A 1 -32.36 4.39 7.29
C HIS A 1 -31.04 5.02 7.73
N HIS A 2 -30.34 5.76 6.86
CA HIS A 2 -29.07 6.40 7.20
C HIS A 2 -28.89 7.74 6.46
N VAL A 3 -28.02 8.60 6.98
CA VAL A 3 -27.58 9.85 6.35
C VAL A 3 -26.06 9.81 6.26
N ALA A 4 -25.48 10.10 5.09
CA ALA A 4 -24.04 10.21 4.93
C ALA A 4 -23.66 11.70 4.83
N VAL A 5 -22.66 12.12 5.62
CA VAL A 5 -22.13 13.48 5.60
C VAL A 5 -20.63 13.40 5.35
N ALA A 6 -20.14 14.19 4.40
CA ALA A 6 -18.72 14.28 4.12
C ALA A 6 -18.34 15.72 3.74
N ALA A 7 -17.13 16.13 4.13
CA ALA A 7 -16.53 17.38 3.75
C ALA A 7 -15.16 17.11 3.13
N THR A 8 -14.88 17.76 2.01
CA THR A 8 -13.60 17.68 1.31
C THR A 8 -13.08 19.07 1.01
N THR A 9 -11.80 19.31 1.34
CA THR A 9 -11.06 20.51 0.98
C THR A 9 -9.95 20.16 0.00
N ARG A 10 -9.64 21.08 -0.92
CA ARG A 10 -8.56 20.96 -1.89
C ARG A 10 -7.83 22.29 -2.03
N LEU A 11 -6.50 22.25 -1.92
CA LEU A 11 -5.61 23.36 -2.23
C LEU A 11 -4.96 23.12 -3.58
N LEU A 12 -5.18 24.06 -4.50
CA LEU A 12 -4.65 24.02 -5.86
C LEU A 12 -3.40 24.88 -5.98
N ASP A 13 -2.44 24.43 -6.78
CA ASP A 13 -1.32 25.24 -7.25
C ASP A 13 -1.76 25.95 -8.55
N PRO A 14 -1.92 27.29 -8.54
CA PRO A 14 -2.44 28.03 -9.69
C PRO A 14 -1.45 28.10 -10.86
N GLU A 15 -0.15 27.98 -10.61
CA GLU A 15 0.87 28.02 -11.68
C GLU A 15 0.95 26.68 -12.42
N ARG A 16 0.81 25.58 -11.67
CA ARG A 16 1.01 24.22 -12.18
C ARG A 16 -0.29 23.48 -12.51
N GLY A 17 -1.44 23.98 -12.05
CA GLY A 17 -2.75 23.34 -12.25
C GLY A 17 -2.93 22.01 -11.51
N ILE A 18 -2.15 21.76 -10.45
CA ILE A 18 -2.18 20.51 -9.68
C ILE A 18 -2.82 20.72 -8.31
N VAL A 19 -3.44 19.67 -7.76
CA VAL A 19 -3.86 19.65 -6.35
C VAL A 19 -2.62 19.43 -5.49
N ARG A 20 -2.24 20.44 -4.70
CA ARG A 20 -1.10 20.34 -3.77
C ARG A 20 -1.50 19.62 -2.49
N TRP A 21 -2.72 19.80 -2.04
CA TRP A 21 -3.25 19.15 -0.85
C TRP A 21 -4.73 18.85 -1.03
N SER A 22 -5.17 17.69 -0.57
CA SER A 22 -6.59 17.41 -0.36
C SER A 22 -6.78 16.71 0.96
N ALA A 23 -7.83 17.07 1.68
CA ALA A 23 -8.26 16.36 2.88
C ALA A 23 -9.77 16.14 2.84
N SER A 24 -10.19 14.95 3.27
CA SER A 24 -11.60 14.58 3.38
C SER A 24 -11.88 13.98 4.73
N VAL A 25 -13.06 14.26 5.27
CA VAL A 25 -13.60 13.59 6.45
C VAL A 25 -15.06 13.26 6.19
N GLY A 26 -15.50 12.10 6.61
CA GLY A 26 -16.87 11.67 6.42
C GLY A 26 -17.31 10.66 7.46
N GLN A 27 -18.62 10.56 7.60
CA GLN A 27 -19.29 9.67 8.53
C GLN A 27 -20.68 9.32 7.99
N ILE A 28 -21.18 8.14 8.35
CA ILE A 28 -22.58 7.79 8.17
C ILE A 28 -23.26 7.87 9.54
N TYR A 29 -24.49 8.36 9.58
CA TYR A 29 -25.33 8.34 10.77
C TYR A 29 -26.53 7.44 10.51
N ARG A 30 -26.68 6.38 11.31
CA ARG A 30 -27.80 5.44 11.24
C ARG A 30 -28.99 6.04 11.98
N LEU A 31 -30.07 6.33 11.26
CA LEU A 31 -31.32 6.83 11.85
C LEU A 31 -32.13 5.74 12.54
N GLN A 32 -31.90 4.48 12.18
CA GLN A 32 -32.54 3.29 12.77
C GLN A 32 -31.51 2.16 12.80
N ALA A 33 -31.59 1.32 13.83
CA ALA A 33 -30.78 0.11 13.93
C ALA A 33 -30.99 -0.80 12.69
N PRO A 34 -29.93 -1.47 12.20
CA PRO A 34 -30.06 -2.49 11.16
C PRO A 34 -31.01 -3.60 11.64
N ARG A 35 -31.71 -4.26 10.72
CA ARG A 35 -32.75 -5.28 11.04
C ARG A 35 -32.32 -6.72 10.73
N VAL A 36 -31.17 -6.89 10.08
CA VAL A 36 -30.67 -8.18 9.61
C VAL A 36 -29.29 -8.37 10.19
N ALA A 37 -29.12 -9.46 10.94
CA ALA A 37 -27.86 -9.88 11.53
C ALA A 37 -27.22 -10.95 10.64
N LEU A 38 -25.89 -11.01 10.64
CA LEU A 38 -25.18 -12.17 10.10
C LEU A 38 -25.36 -13.35 11.06
N PRO A 39 -25.37 -14.60 10.55
CA PRO A 39 -25.20 -15.78 11.41
C PRO A 39 -23.92 -15.58 12.23
N ASP A 40 -24.00 -15.78 13.54
CA ASP A 40 -22.92 -15.56 14.53
C ASP A 40 -22.62 -14.11 14.96
N GLU A 41 -23.36 -13.11 14.47
CA GLU A 41 -23.37 -11.73 15.00
C GLU A 41 -24.77 -11.34 15.52
N PRO A 42 -25.22 -11.90 16.66
CA PRO A 42 -26.60 -11.70 17.13
C PRO A 42 -26.87 -10.28 17.64
N GLN A 43 -25.84 -9.48 17.89
CA GLN A 43 -25.98 -8.09 18.35
C GLN A 43 -25.93 -7.14 17.15
N LEU A 44 -27.08 -6.56 16.83
CA LEU A 44 -27.19 -5.51 15.84
C LEU A 44 -26.67 -4.19 16.44
N PRO A 45 -25.87 -3.40 15.70
CA PRO A 45 -25.51 -2.06 16.14
C PRO A 45 -26.75 -1.20 16.35
N ASP A 46 -26.71 -0.31 17.34
CA ASP A 46 -27.77 0.66 17.55
C ASP A 46 -27.84 1.72 16.43
N ASN A 47 -28.89 2.54 16.46
CA ASN A 47 -28.90 3.79 15.71
C ASN A 47 -27.87 4.76 16.29
N GLY A 48 -27.24 5.57 15.45
CA GLY A 48 -26.17 6.47 15.89
C GLY A 48 -25.08 6.71 14.86
N PRO A 49 -24.00 7.38 15.28
CA PRO A 49 -22.82 7.59 14.44
C PRO A 49 -22.17 6.26 14.04
N THR A 50 -21.64 6.18 12.83
CA THR A 50 -20.67 5.13 12.45
C THR A 50 -19.25 5.64 12.63
N ASP A 51 -18.28 4.80 12.30
CA ASP A 51 -16.88 5.20 12.20
C ASP A 51 -16.70 6.45 11.35
N PHE A 52 -15.79 7.31 11.80
CA PHE A 52 -15.29 8.41 11.01
C PHE A 52 -14.20 7.90 10.07
N ILE A 53 -14.27 8.31 8.82
CA ILE A 53 -13.22 8.07 7.84
C ILE A 53 -12.60 9.42 7.50
N ALA A 54 -11.28 9.53 7.67
CA ALA A 54 -10.53 10.70 7.26
C ALA A 54 -9.37 10.31 6.34
N SER A 55 -9.10 11.13 5.33
CA SER A 55 -7.97 10.94 4.42
C SER A 55 -7.34 12.27 4.05
N THR A 56 -6.04 12.25 3.78
CA THR A 56 -5.29 13.39 3.28
C THR A 56 -4.25 12.93 2.27
N ASP A 57 -4.11 13.70 1.20
CA ASP A 57 -3.09 13.53 0.17
C ASP A 57 -2.34 14.85 0.03
N TYR A 58 -1.02 14.80 0.02
CA TYR A 58 -0.18 15.99 0.00
C TYR A 58 1.02 15.85 -0.93
N GLN A 59 1.12 16.77 -1.89
CA GLN A 59 2.28 16.92 -2.76
C GLN A 59 3.31 17.81 -2.06
N LEU A 60 4.22 17.17 -1.30
CA LEU A 60 5.33 17.83 -0.61
C LEU A 60 6.26 18.55 -1.59
N SER A 61 6.48 17.95 -2.76
CA SER A 61 7.25 18.53 -3.88
C SER A 61 6.79 17.91 -5.21
N ALA A 62 7.44 18.28 -6.32
CA ALA A 62 7.21 17.66 -7.63
C ALA A 62 7.56 16.15 -7.68
N ARG A 63 8.34 15.65 -6.71
CA ARG A 63 8.86 14.27 -6.68
C ARG A 63 8.37 13.47 -5.48
N VAL A 64 7.90 14.13 -4.43
CA VAL A 64 7.52 13.50 -3.16
C VAL A 64 6.04 13.74 -2.88
N SER A 65 5.31 12.67 -2.63
CA SER A 65 3.93 12.70 -2.16
C SER A 65 3.80 11.97 -0.82
N ALA A 66 2.86 12.45 -0.01
CA ALA A 66 2.44 11.82 1.24
C ALA A 66 0.94 11.53 1.18
N GLN A 67 0.53 10.41 1.73
CA GLN A 67 -0.87 10.07 1.93
C GLN A 67 -1.06 9.53 3.33
N ALA A 68 -2.15 9.93 4.00
CA ALA A 68 -2.61 9.30 5.22
C ALA A 68 -4.11 9.06 5.14
N ALA A 69 -4.58 7.96 5.73
CA ALA A 69 -6.00 7.73 5.95
C ALA A 69 -6.23 6.96 7.24
N THR A 70 -7.37 7.20 7.88
CA THR A 70 -7.71 6.57 9.15
C THR A 70 -9.21 6.33 9.26
N GLN A 71 -9.56 5.27 9.98
CA GLN A 71 -10.90 4.92 10.42
C GLN A 71 -10.89 4.92 11.94
N TRP A 72 -11.73 5.76 12.54
CA TRP A 72 -11.87 5.86 13.98
C TRP A 72 -13.29 5.47 14.39
N SER A 73 -13.40 4.52 15.31
CA SER A 73 -14.65 4.04 15.89
C SER A 73 -14.98 4.88 17.14
N PRO A 74 -16.07 5.68 17.12
CA PRO A 74 -16.53 6.39 18.31
C PRO A 74 -17.02 5.43 19.40
N ASP A 75 -17.59 4.29 19.02
CA ASP A 75 -18.19 3.33 19.94
C ASP A 75 -17.12 2.60 20.77
N GLU A 76 -15.96 2.34 20.15
CA GLU A 76 -14.83 1.64 20.78
C GLU A 76 -13.69 2.57 21.22
N GLU A 77 -13.85 3.89 21.00
CA GLU A 77 -12.86 4.93 21.27
C GLU A 77 -11.46 4.65 20.69
N ARG A 78 -11.36 3.91 19.57
CA ARG A 78 -10.08 3.48 18.97
C ARG A 78 -10.02 3.70 17.46
N PHE A 79 -8.80 3.68 16.93
CA PHE A 79 -8.57 3.64 15.49
C PHE A 79 -8.60 2.18 15.00
N ASP A 80 -9.55 1.83 14.13
CA ASP A 80 -9.60 0.48 13.58
C ASP A 80 -8.62 0.29 12.43
N ARG A 81 -8.36 1.36 11.68
CA ARG A 81 -7.45 1.37 10.54
C ARG A 81 -6.68 2.66 10.48
N SER A 82 -5.38 2.57 10.24
CA SER A 82 -4.54 3.73 9.96
C SER A 82 -3.52 3.37 8.91
N GLN A 83 -3.38 4.21 7.90
CA GLN A 83 -2.39 4.06 6.86
C GLN A 83 -1.65 5.37 6.65
N PHE A 84 -0.34 5.26 6.45
CA PHE A 84 0.51 6.35 6.06
C PHE A 84 1.44 5.88 4.94
N SER A 85 1.67 6.70 3.94
CA SER A 85 2.63 6.39 2.90
C SER A 85 3.36 7.64 2.40
N LEU A 86 4.64 7.46 2.14
CA LEU A 86 5.49 8.41 1.44
C LEU A 86 5.95 7.76 0.14
N ARG A 87 5.85 8.50 -0.96
CA ARG A 87 6.32 8.07 -2.27
C ARG A 87 7.24 9.10 -2.86
N PHE A 88 8.39 8.65 -3.34
CA PHE A 88 9.31 9.41 -4.16
C PHE A 88 9.29 8.86 -5.60
N ARG A 89 9.20 9.74 -6.60
CA ARG A 89 9.33 9.37 -8.01
C ARG A 89 10.09 10.43 -8.80
N GLU A 90 11.14 10.01 -9.51
CA GLU A 90 11.91 10.85 -10.43
C GLU A 90 12.49 10.00 -11.58
N GLY A 91 11.84 10.05 -12.75
CA GLY A 91 12.22 9.19 -13.88
C GLY A 91 12.12 7.72 -13.52
N LEU A 92 13.26 7.00 -13.57
CA LEU A 92 13.36 5.58 -13.19
C LEU A 92 13.60 5.34 -11.68
N ARG A 93 13.80 6.40 -10.89
CA ARG A 93 13.97 6.31 -9.44
C ARG A 93 12.62 6.32 -8.78
N GLU A 94 12.32 5.27 -8.01
CA GLU A 94 11.10 5.20 -7.22
C GLU A 94 11.43 4.65 -5.83
N ALA A 95 10.83 5.25 -4.80
CA ALA A 95 10.84 4.70 -3.45
C ALA A 95 9.50 4.90 -2.76
N ARG A 96 9.13 3.96 -1.90
CA ARG A 96 7.93 3.98 -1.10
C ARG A 96 8.26 3.52 0.30
N LEU A 97 7.84 4.30 1.27
CA LEU A 97 7.73 3.90 2.67
C LEU A 97 6.24 3.90 3.02
N ALA A 98 5.74 2.85 3.65
CA ALA A 98 4.36 2.84 4.13
C ALA A 98 4.25 2.16 5.48
N TYR A 99 3.29 2.62 6.26
CA TYR A 99 2.87 2.02 7.50
C TYR A 99 1.38 1.72 7.40
N ARG A 100 0.98 0.51 7.83
CA ARG A 100 -0.41 0.09 7.88
C ARG A 100 -0.71 -0.56 9.22
N TYR A 101 -1.80 -0.11 9.81
CA TYR A 101 -2.33 -0.62 11.05
C TYR A 101 -3.80 -0.99 10.85
N ARG A 102 -4.18 -2.14 11.37
CA ARG A 102 -5.57 -2.58 11.53
C ARG A 102 -5.71 -3.27 12.87
N SER A 103 -6.63 -2.78 13.70
CA SER A 103 -6.86 -3.32 15.04
C SER A 103 -7.03 -4.82 15.00
N ASP A 104 -6.38 -5.51 15.94
CA ASP A 104 -6.46 -6.95 16.18
C ASP A 104 -6.07 -7.85 14.99
N LEU A 105 -5.45 -7.28 13.94
CA LEU A 105 -5.11 -8.03 12.73
C LEU A 105 -3.73 -7.69 12.15
N LEU A 106 -3.34 -6.41 12.12
CA LEU A 106 -2.23 -5.96 11.29
C LEU A 106 -1.48 -4.78 11.90
N GLU A 107 -0.16 -4.89 11.99
CA GLU A 107 0.71 -3.73 12.16
C GLU A 107 1.96 -3.98 11.33
N GLN A 108 2.16 -3.16 10.29
CA GLN A 108 3.13 -3.45 9.24
C GLN A 108 3.84 -2.20 8.75
N ALA A 109 5.12 -2.36 8.44
CA ALA A 109 5.93 -1.38 7.73
C ALA A 109 6.40 -1.98 6.39
N ASP A 110 6.28 -1.18 5.33
CA ASP A 110 6.75 -1.51 4.00
C ASP A 110 7.82 -0.53 3.56
N LEU A 111 8.94 -1.05 3.06
CA LEU A 111 9.93 -0.32 2.29
C LEU A 111 10.02 -0.93 0.90
N ALA A 112 9.95 -0.11 -0.14
CA ALA A 112 10.21 -0.56 -1.51
C ALA A 112 10.98 0.52 -2.27
N PHE A 113 11.98 0.13 -3.06
CA PHE A 113 12.66 1.07 -3.94
C PHE A 113 13.16 0.39 -5.21
N GLN A 114 13.34 1.22 -6.24
CA GLN A 114 14.00 0.88 -7.49
C GLN A 114 14.88 2.07 -7.89
N TRP A 115 16.16 1.79 -8.11
CA TRP A 115 17.16 2.82 -8.34
C TRP A 115 18.12 2.44 -9.46
N PRO A 116 18.26 3.26 -10.52
CA PRO A 116 19.35 3.11 -11.48
C PRO A 116 20.68 3.44 -10.78
N ILE A 117 21.59 2.46 -10.76
CA ILE A 117 22.90 2.58 -10.11
C ILE A 117 24.03 2.87 -11.10
N GLY A 118 23.71 2.93 -12.40
CA GLY A 118 24.64 3.31 -13.48
C GLY A 118 24.94 2.17 -14.45
N GLY A 119 25.44 2.50 -15.64
CA GLY A 119 25.86 1.51 -16.65
C GLY A 119 24.76 0.53 -17.07
N GLY A 120 23.50 0.97 -17.18
CA GLY A 120 22.37 0.11 -17.51
C GLY A 120 21.83 -0.73 -16.33
N PHE A 121 22.46 -0.65 -15.15
CA PHE A 121 22.02 -1.40 -13.98
C PHE A 121 20.95 -0.68 -13.16
N THR A 122 19.97 -1.45 -12.69
CA THR A 122 18.91 -1.02 -11.77
C THR A 122 18.84 -1.97 -10.59
N ALA A 123 19.03 -1.43 -9.38
CA ALA A 123 18.82 -2.15 -8.13
C ALA A 123 17.35 -2.02 -7.71
N SER A 124 16.79 -3.09 -7.16
CA SER A 124 15.40 -3.15 -6.70
C SER A 124 15.34 -3.82 -5.33
N HIS A 125 14.50 -3.32 -4.45
CA HIS A 125 14.26 -3.93 -3.15
C HIS A 125 12.81 -3.76 -2.71
N LEU A 126 12.28 -4.78 -2.04
CA LEU A 126 11.02 -4.71 -1.30
C LEU A 126 11.21 -5.44 0.02
N TRP A 127 10.80 -4.80 1.10
CA TRP A 127 10.79 -5.38 2.43
C TRP A 127 9.48 -5.02 3.12
N ARG A 128 8.70 -6.04 3.48
CA ARG A 128 7.47 -5.94 4.27
C ARG A 128 7.73 -6.59 5.61
N TYR A 129 7.51 -5.87 6.68
CA TYR A 129 7.79 -6.31 8.03
C TYR A 129 6.53 -6.21 8.89
N SER A 130 6.20 -7.28 9.60
CA SER A 130 5.15 -7.28 10.62
C SER A 130 5.75 -6.73 11.91
N LEU A 131 5.29 -5.56 12.32
CA LEU A 131 5.64 -4.95 13.60
C LEU A 131 4.95 -5.67 14.75
N ALA A 132 3.69 -6.12 14.56
CA ALA A 132 2.96 -6.90 15.55
C ALA A 132 3.69 -8.21 15.89
N GLU A 133 4.10 -8.95 14.87
CA GLU A 133 4.71 -10.29 15.01
C GLU A 133 6.24 -10.27 14.98
N HIS A 134 6.85 -9.08 14.93
CA HIS A 134 8.31 -8.89 14.86
C HIS A 134 9.02 -9.74 13.78
N GLN A 135 8.38 -9.94 12.63
CA GLN A 135 8.87 -10.85 11.58
C GLN A 135 8.80 -10.26 10.18
N SER A 136 9.72 -10.66 9.31
CA SER A 136 9.71 -10.27 7.90
C SER A 136 8.66 -11.06 7.13
N ILE A 137 7.75 -10.38 6.44
CA ILE A 137 6.67 -11.03 5.69
C ILE A 137 7.10 -11.33 4.26
N ASP A 138 7.78 -10.37 3.62
CA ASP A 138 8.21 -10.47 2.23
C ASP A 138 9.49 -9.65 2.07
N LEU A 139 10.54 -10.28 1.55
CA LEU A 139 11.82 -9.68 1.29
C LEU A 139 12.19 -10.02 -0.16
N LEU A 140 12.47 -9.01 -0.96
CA LEU A 140 12.92 -9.16 -2.34
C LEU A 140 14.11 -8.23 -2.56
N ALA A 141 15.18 -8.76 -3.12
CA ALA A 141 16.31 -7.97 -3.61
C ALA A 141 16.61 -8.37 -5.05
N GLY A 142 16.64 -7.41 -5.95
CA GLY A 142 16.80 -7.64 -7.38
C GLY A 142 17.83 -6.72 -8.01
N LEU A 143 18.46 -7.21 -9.06
CA LEU A 143 19.35 -6.46 -9.93
C LEU A 143 18.97 -6.74 -11.38
N GLY A 144 18.73 -5.66 -12.12
CA GLY A 144 18.49 -5.72 -13.56
C GLY A 144 19.60 -5.01 -14.31
N PHE A 145 19.94 -5.53 -15.49
CA PHE A 145 20.74 -4.87 -16.50
C PHE A 145 19.90 -4.74 -17.77
N GLU A 146 19.94 -3.56 -18.38
CA GLU A 146 19.18 -3.28 -19.58
C GLU A 146 20.04 -2.56 -20.62
N ASP A 147 20.02 -3.09 -21.85
CA ASP A 147 20.66 -2.53 -23.03
C ASP A 147 19.59 -2.22 -24.11
N CYS A 148 19.99 -1.78 -25.30
CA CYS A 148 19.09 -1.39 -26.39
C CYS A 148 18.20 -2.54 -26.90
N CYS A 149 18.71 -3.79 -26.89
CA CYS A 149 18.03 -4.94 -27.51
C CYS A 149 17.69 -6.06 -26.53
N TRP A 150 18.28 -6.08 -25.33
CA TRP A 150 18.09 -7.16 -24.36
C TRP A 150 18.12 -6.65 -22.93
N ALA A 151 17.51 -7.42 -22.02
CA ALA A 151 17.55 -7.19 -20.58
C ALA A 151 17.70 -8.50 -19.82
N ILE A 152 18.50 -8.48 -18.76
CA ILE A 152 18.62 -9.57 -17.79
C ILE A 152 18.21 -9.04 -16.43
N ARG A 153 17.38 -9.79 -15.71
CA ARG A 153 16.99 -9.45 -14.36
C ARG A 153 17.11 -10.68 -13.46
N ALA A 154 17.74 -10.51 -12.32
CA ALA A 154 17.85 -11.53 -11.28
C ALA A 154 17.30 -10.98 -9.97
N ALA A 155 16.58 -11.80 -9.21
CA ALA A 155 16.08 -11.43 -7.89
C ALA A 155 16.10 -12.60 -6.93
N TYR A 156 16.53 -12.34 -5.70
CA TYR A 156 16.28 -13.21 -4.56
C TYR A 156 15.00 -12.75 -3.87
N ARG A 157 14.10 -13.67 -3.57
CA ARG A 157 12.90 -13.40 -2.77
C ARG A 157 12.77 -14.44 -1.67
N ARG A 158 12.38 -13.98 -0.49
CA ARG A 158 11.99 -14.78 0.66
C ARG A 158 10.68 -14.24 1.21
N PHE A 159 9.65 -15.08 1.31
CA PHE A 159 8.33 -14.67 1.79
C PHE A 159 7.77 -15.69 2.79
N LEU A 160 6.94 -15.20 3.69
CA LEU A 160 6.24 -16.02 4.67
C LEU A 160 5.09 -16.76 4.00
N THR A 161 4.99 -18.06 4.26
CA THR A 161 3.97 -18.97 3.71
C THR A 161 3.21 -19.67 4.83
N GLY A 162 1.91 -19.81 4.64
CA GLY A 162 1.02 -20.43 5.62
C GLY A 162 0.87 -19.62 6.92
N THR A 163 0.18 -20.21 7.88
CA THR A 163 -0.05 -19.67 9.23
C THR A 163 1.01 -20.13 10.25
N GLU A 164 1.85 -21.10 9.88
CA GLU A 164 2.88 -21.70 10.74
C GLU A 164 4.21 -20.92 10.76
N GLY A 165 4.27 -19.76 10.10
CA GLY A 165 5.48 -18.93 10.07
C GLY A 165 6.64 -19.50 9.22
N ARG A 166 6.35 -20.42 8.28
CA ARG A 166 7.37 -21.02 7.42
C ARG A 166 7.75 -20.08 6.28
N TYR A 167 9.05 -19.93 6.05
CA TYR A 167 9.56 -19.16 4.92
C TYR A 167 9.78 -20.02 3.69
N ASP A 168 9.35 -19.50 2.54
CA ASP A 168 9.76 -19.97 1.22
C ASP A 168 10.74 -18.95 0.62
N SER A 169 11.77 -19.43 -0.07
CA SER A 169 12.76 -18.58 -0.69
C SER A 169 13.24 -19.14 -2.01
N GLY A 170 13.41 -18.26 -3.00
CA GLY A 170 13.82 -18.64 -4.34
C GLY A 170 14.61 -17.54 -5.03
N VAL A 171 15.40 -17.95 -6.02
CA VAL A 171 16.07 -17.05 -6.95
C VAL A 171 15.32 -17.08 -8.27
N TYR A 172 14.98 -15.90 -8.77
CA TYR A 172 14.24 -15.68 -10.01
C TYR A 172 15.17 -15.08 -11.04
N PHE A 173 15.09 -15.59 -12.26
CA PHE A 173 15.81 -15.07 -13.41
C PHE A 173 14.83 -14.76 -14.53
N GLN A 174 15.02 -13.64 -15.19
CA GLN A 174 14.27 -13.21 -16.36
C GLN A 174 15.24 -12.75 -17.43
N PHE A 175 15.05 -13.24 -18.65
CA PHE A 175 15.72 -12.76 -19.83
C PHE A 175 14.69 -12.24 -20.83
N GLU A 176 14.94 -11.06 -21.37
CA GLU A 176 14.00 -10.38 -22.27
C GLU A 176 14.73 -9.90 -23.52
N LEU A 177 14.19 -10.24 -24.69
CA LEU A 177 14.63 -9.72 -25.98
C LEU A 177 13.60 -8.68 -26.43
N LYS A 178 14.01 -7.41 -26.38
CA LYS A 178 13.13 -6.28 -26.66
C LYS A 178 12.61 -6.37 -28.10
N GLY A 179 11.28 -6.30 -28.25
CA GLY A 179 10.62 -6.37 -29.56
C GLY A 179 10.36 -7.77 -30.12
N LEU A 180 10.70 -8.85 -29.39
CA LEU A 180 10.49 -10.23 -29.85
C LEU A 180 9.71 -11.06 -28.83
N THR A 181 10.29 -11.30 -27.66
CA THR A 181 9.73 -12.22 -26.66
C THR A 181 10.30 -11.97 -25.26
N ARG A 182 9.58 -12.42 -24.24
CA ARG A 182 9.98 -12.38 -22.84
C ARG A 182 9.99 -13.79 -22.28
N LEU A 183 11.13 -14.24 -21.75
CA LEU A 183 11.29 -15.56 -21.15
C LEU A 183 11.38 -15.44 -19.62
N GLY A 184 10.44 -16.09 -18.92
CA GLY A 184 10.31 -16.09 -17.46
C GLY A 184 9.12 -15.28 -16.94
N SER A 185 8.69 -15.59 -15.71
CA SER A 185 7.53 -14.95 -15.05
C SER A 185 7.76 -13.47 -14.74
N GLY A 186 9.01 -13.03 -14.70
CA GLY A 186 9.43 -11.68 -14.35
C GLY A 186 9.07 -11.27 -12.92
N PHE A 187 9.65 -10.16 -12.48
CA PHE A 187 9.44 -9.65 -11.13
C PHE A 187 9.29 -8.14 -11.17
N ASN A 188 8.26 -7.64 -10.50
CA ASN A 188 8.09 -6.21 -10.28
C ASN A 188 8.04 -5.97 -8.77
N PRO A 189 9.04 -5.27 -8.19
CA PRO A 189 9.10 -5.00 -6.75
C PRO A 189 7.91 -4.16 -6.25
N PHE A 190 7.17 -3.50 -7.14
CA PHE A 190 5.99 -2.72 -6.82
C PHE A 190 4.67 -3.43 -7.11
N GLN A 191 4.71 -4.70 -7.53
CA GLN A 191 3.48 -5.45 -7.79
C GLN A 191 2.74 -5.71 -6.48
N PRO A 192 1.44 -5.38 -6.40
CA PRO A 192 0.61 -5.82 -5.29
C PRO A 192 0.67 -7.34 -5.16
N ARG A 193 0.59 -7.84 -3.92
CA ARG A 193 0.40 -9.28 -3.70
C ARG A 193 -0.92 -9.66 -4.38
N ALA A 194 -0.95 -10.78 -5.13
CA ALA A 194 -2.17 -11.25 -5.80
C ALA A 194 -3.32 -11.53 -4.81
N ASP A 195 -2.96 -11.74 -3.56
CA ASP A 195 -3.77 -12.07 -2.41
C ASP A 195 -3.83 -10.92 -1.38
N ALA A 196 -3.46 -9.68 -1.78
CA ALA A 196 -3.84 -8.49 -1.03
C ALA A 196 -5.34 -8.22 -1.27
N PRO A 197 -6.18 -8.12 -0.22
CA PRO A 197 -7.56 -7.69 -0.41
C PRO A 197 -7.59 -6.27 -1.02
N PRO A 198 -8.64 -5.96 -1.81
CA PRO A 198 -8.78 -4.70 -2.52
C PRO A 198 -8.77 -3.47 -1.59
#